data_AF-A0A973WVZ7-F1
#
_entry.id   AF-A0A973WVZ7-F1
#
_cell.length_a   1.000
_cell.length_b   1.000
_cell.length_c   1.000
_cell.angle_alpha   90.00
_cell.angle_beta   90.00
_cell.angle_gamma   90.00
#
_symmetry.space_group_name_H-M   'P 1'
#
loop_
_entity.id
_entity.type
_entity.pdbx_description
1 polymer ?
#
loop_
_entity_poly.entity_id
_entity_poly.type
_entity_poly.pdbx_seq_one_letter_code
_entity_poly.pdbx_strand_id
1 'polypeptide(L)'
;MTSRLERMLANAGCVWLFTVASWLAVCAPAWAHHQIVRKGPVVGIAIPAIAHGEMLVIAKYRATILDQATHHLQTDPIFLRLAGFVSLQYFACVWGLVPGSLTDEGSPFNECSHAYLAGARALLAHMAEMSDGQSAAKALQERINTELSSDPAFGAICSNSAETFDSGVIVWPDWGIAFTHSPTVLMLSGLSALAVIGLWSLHFIFNLKRRATRASNLIPF
;
A
#
# COMPACT_ATOMS: atom_id res chain seq x y z
N MET A 1 36.78 11.90 36.26
CA MET A 1 35.67 10.93 36.14
C MET A 1 34.80 11.11 34.88
N THR A 2 34.95 12.18 34.10
CA THR A 2 34.14 12.47 32.89
C THR A 2 34.52 11.63 31.66
N SER A 3 35.77 11.18 31.54
CA SER A 3 36.26 10.43 30.36
C SER A 3 35.84 8.95 30.30
N ARG A 4 35.30 8.37 31.38
CA ARG A 4 34.73 7.00 31.37
C ARG A 4 33.28 6.99 30.88
N LEU A 5 32.52 8.03 31.23
CA LEU A 5 31.10 8.13 30.87
C LEU A 5 30.92 8.40 29.36
N GLU A 6 31.79 9.23 28.77
CA GLU A 6 31.78 9.49 27.32
C GLU A 6 32.15 8.25 26.49
N ARG A 7 33.11 7.43 26.98
CA ARG A 7 33.44 6.14 26.36
C ARG A 7 32.33 5.10 26.49
N MET A 8 31.59 5.10 27.58
CA MET A 8 30.44 4.20 27.77
C MET A 8 29.25 4.58 26.87
N LEU A 9 28.99 5.88 26.66
CA LEU A 9 27.92 6.35 25.78
C LEU A 9 28.25 6.16 24.29
N ALA A 10 29.52 6.30 23.89
CA ALA A 10 29.97 5.98 22.53
C ALA A 10 29.86 4.47 22.23
N ASN A 11 30.22 3.61 23.20
CA ASN A 11 30.07 2.16 23.05
C ASN A 11 28.60 1.74 23.02
N ALA A 12 27.71 2.38 23.78
CA ALA A 12 26.27 2.10 23.72
C ALA A 12 25.70 2.43 22.33
N GLY A 13 26.10 3.54 21.71
CA GLY A 13 25.66 3.91 20.35
C GLY A 13 26.10 2.90 19.27
N CYS A 14 27.33 2.39 19.36
CA CYS A 14 27.81 1.33 18.46
C CYS A 14 27.06 0.00 18.67
N VAL A 15 26.75 -0.37 19.91
CA VAL A 15 26.01 -1.62 20.20
C VAL A 15 24.57 -1.56 19.65
N TRP A 16 23.91 -0.40 19.71
CA TRP A 16 22.58 -0.20 19.12
C TRP A 16 22.57 -0.25 17.58
N LEU A 17 23.63 0.26 16.92
CA LEU A 17 23.77 0.15 15.46
C LEU A 17 23.98 -1.30 15.02
N PHE A 18 24.77 -2.08 15.77
CA PHE A 18 25.01 -3.49 15.49
C PHE A 18 23.78 -4.38 15.77
N THR A 19 22.96 -4.07 16.78
CA THR A 19 21.73 -4.86 17.04
C THR A 19 20.65 -4.61 16.00
N VAL A 20 20.48 -3.38 15.50
CA VAL A 20 19.55 -3.08 14.38
C VAL A 20 20.02 -3.75 13.09
N ALA A 21 21.34 -3.72 12.79
CA ALA A 21 21.90 -4.39 11.61
C ALA A 21 21.78 -5.92 11.69
N SER A 22 21.90 -6.51 12.89
CA SER A 22 21.74 -7.95 13.12
C SER A 22 20.29 -8.42 12.99
N TRP A 23 19.31 -7.60 13.41
CA TRP A 23 17.88 -7.90 13.20
C TRP A 23 17.46 -7.82 11.72
N LEU A 24 18.12 -6.98 10.91
CA LEU A 24 17.91 -6.94 9.45
C LEU A 24 18.51 -8.18 8.73
N ALA A 25 19.46 -8.89 9.34
CA ALA A 25 20.14 -10.02 8.72
C ALA A 25 19.46 -11.39 8.94
N VAL A 26 18.42 -11.48 9.79
CA VAL A 26 17.73 -12.75 10.12
C VAL A 26 16.49 -13.00 9.23
N CYS A 27 16.19 -12.13 8.27
CA CYS A 27 15.23 -12.46 7.21
C CYS A 27 15.91 -13.35 6.16
N ALA A 28 16.08 -14.64 6.47
CA ALA A 28 16.32 -15.64 5.44
C ALA A 28 15.17 -15.54 4.41
N PRO A 29 15.44 -15.54 3.10
CA PRO A 29 14.38 -15.63 2.12
C PRO A 29 13.77 -17.01 2.27
N ALA A 30 12.61 -17.11 2.92
CA ALA A 30 11.73 -18.21 2.67
C ALA A 30 11.28 -18.04 1.21
N TRP A 31 11.91 -18.79 0.30
CA TRP A 31 11.38 -18.98 -1.05
C TRP A 31 10.03 -19.69 -0.94
N ALA A 32 9.00 -18.91 -0.68
CA ALA A 32 7.64 -19.28 -1.01
C ALA A 32 7.48 -18.94 -2.49
N HIS A 33 7.62 -19.95 -3.35
CA HIS A 33 7.13 -19.88 -4.73
C HIS A 33 5.67 -19.39 -4.69
N HIS A 34 5.38 -18.22 -5.25
CA HIS A 34 4.03 -17.91 -5.68
C HIS A 34 4.07 -17.00 -6.90
N GLN A 35 4.50 -17.58 -8.02
CA GLN A 35 3.81 -17.32 -9.26
C GLN A 35 2.66 -18.33 -9.33
N ILE A 36 1.49 -17.90 -9.79
CA ILE A 36 0.23 -18.66 -9.96
C ILE A 36 -0.79 -18.36 -8.86
N VAL A 37 -1.70 -17.43 -9.19
CA VAL A 37 -3.08 -17.36 -8.70
C VAL A 37 -3.58 -18.77 -8.42
N ARG A 38 -4.09 -19.01 -7.21
CA ARG A 38 -4.54 -20.35 -6.81
C ARG A 38 -5.68 -20.81 -7.73
N LYS A 39 -5.37 -21.68 -8.71
CA LYS A 39 -6.38 -22.47 -9.44
C LYS A 39 -7.07 -23.38 -8.44
N GLY A 40 -8.24 -22.96 -7.98
CA GLY A 40 -9.03 -23.66 -6.98
C GLY A 40 -10.46 -23.14 -6.97
N PRO A 41 -11.39 -23.84 -6.29
CA PRO A 41 -12.75 -23.36 -6.12
C PRO A 41 -12.75 -22.00 -5.41
N VAL A 42 -13.59 -21.08 -5.88
CA VAL A 42 -13.81 -19.78 -5.25
C VAL A 42 -14.31 -20.00 -3.82
N VAL A 43 -13.62 -19.41 -2.85
CA VAL A 43 -13.92 -19.51 -1.41
C VAL A 43 -14.80 -18.34 -0.96
N GLY A 44 -14.63 -17.18 -1.57
CA GLY A 44 -15.42 -15.97 -1.34
C GLY A 44 -16.37 -15.62 -2.48
N ILE A 45 -16.31 -14.36 -2.90
CA ILE A 45 -17.10 -13.82 -4.01
C ILE A 45 -16.16 -13.70 -5.20
N ALA A 46 -16.59 -14.22 -6.34
CA ALA A 46 -15.90 -14.04 -7.60
C ALA A 46 -15.96 -12.55 -7.99
N ILE A 47 -14.80 -11.93 -8.15
CA ILE A 47 -14.63 -10.55 -8.54
C ILE A 47 -14.15 -10.54 -9.99
N PRO A 48 -14.96 -10.01 -10.93
CA PRO A 48 -14.57 -9.94 -12.32
C PRO A 48 -13.27 -9.14 -12.49
N ALA A 49 -12.40 -9.61 -13.37
CA ALA A 49 -11.15 -8.94 -13.66
C ALA A 49 -11.37 -7.50 -14.16
N ILE A 50 -10.34 -6.68 -14.05
CA ILE A 50 -10.33 -5.28 -14.50
C ILE A 50 -9.25 -5.11 -15.57
N ALA A 51 -9.59 -4.47 -16.69
CA ALA A 51 -8.64 -4.15 -17.76
C ALA A 51 -7.53 -3.24 -17.22
N HIS A 52 -6.32 -3.32 -17.80
CA HIS A 52 -5.21 -2.53 -17.29
C HIS A 52 -5.48 -1.03 -17.41
N GLY A 53 -6.02 -0.60 -18.54
CA GLY A 53 -6.39 0.81 -18.72
C GLY A 53 -7.59 1.25 -17.85
N GLU A 54 -8.52 0.34 -17.56
CA GLU A 54 -9.61 0.60 -16.60
C GLU A 54 -9.09 0.90 -15.18
N MET A 55 -7.96 0.31 -14.78
CA MET A 55 -7.37 0.54 -13.45
C MET A 55 -7.09 2.02 -13.20
N LEU A 56 -6.55 2.73 -14.20
CA LEU A 56 -6.21 4.14 -14.05
C LEU A 56 -7.44 5.00 -13.78
N VAL A 57 -8.57 4.67 -14.39
CA VAL A 57 -9.84 5.38 -14.16
C VAL A 57 -10.39 5.00 -12.78
N ILE A 58 -10.51 3.71 -12.45
CA ILE A 58 -11.05 3.27 -11.16
C ILE A 58 -10.18 3.78 -9.99
N ALA A 59 -8.86 3.88 -10.16
CA ALA A 59 -7.97 4.40 -9.13
C ALA A 59 -8.30 5.85 -8.74
N LYS A 60 -8.68 6.70 -9.71
CA LYS A 60 -9.12 8.08 -9.44
C LYS A 60 -10.38 8.13 -8.57
N TYR A 61 -11.29 7.19 -8.79
CA TYR A 61 -12.60 7.15 -8.12
C TYR A 61 -12.64 6.27 -6.87
N ARG A 62 -11.61 5.44 -6.61
CA ARG A 62 -11.57 4.47 -5.51
C ARG A 62 -11.97 5.08 -4.16
N ALA A 63 -11.42 6.24 -3.82
CA ALA A 63 -11.74 6.92 -2.57
C ALA A 63 -13.23 7.31 -2.52
N THR A 64 -13.76 7.86 -3.62
CA THR A 64 -15.19 8.19 -3.73
C THR A 64 -16.07 6.95 -3.67
N ILE A 65 -15.67 5.82 -4.25
CA ILE A 65 -16.41 4.55 -4.16
C ILE A 65 -16.51 4.10 -2.70
N LEU A 66 -15.40 4.14 -1.96
CA LEU A 66 -15.39 3.76 -0.55
C LEU A 66 -16.16 4.75 0.34
N ASP A 67 -16.06 6.05 0.05
CA ASP A 67 -16.85 7.08 0.71
C ASP A 67 -18.36 6.85 0.51
N GLN A 68 -18.79 6.56 -0.73
CA GLN A 68 -20.17 6.17 -1.02
C GLN A 68 -20.59 4.94 -0.22
N ALA A 69 -19.72 3.93 -0.09
CA ALA A 69 -20.00 2.74 0.71
C ALA A 69 -20.27 3.08 2.18
N THR A 70 -19.66 4.13 2.75
CA THR A 70 -19.93 4.54 4.13
C THR A 70 -21.33 5.13 4.35
N HIS A 71 -22.02 5.53 3.28
CA HIS A 71 -23.35 6.13 3.34
C HIS A 71 -24.51 5.12 3.24
N HIS A 72 -24.21 3.84 2.97
CA HIS A 72 -25.24 2.80 2.93
C HIS A 72 -25.67 2.40 4.35
N LEU A 73 -26.97 2.55 4.64
CA LEU A 73 -27.55 2.19 5.93
C LEU A 73 -27.95 0.71 5.98
N GLN A 74 -28.39 0.13 4.86
CA GLN A 74 -28.62 -1.30 4.75
C GLN A 74 -27.42 -1.92 4.05
N THR A 75 -26.86 -2.96 4.68
CA THR A 75 -25.74 -3.72 4.12
C THR A 75 -26.12 -5.19 4.08
N ASP A 76 -25.69 -5.88 3.02
CA ASP A 76 -25.85 -7.32 2.88
C ASP A 76 -24.48 -8.04 2.97
N PRO A 77 -24.45 -9.38 3.06
CA PRO A 77 -23.20 -10.12 3.17
C PRO A 77 -22.23 -9.93 1.98
N ILE A 78 -22.75 -9.65 0.78
CA ILE A 78 -21.93 -9.43 -0.43
C ILE A 78 -21.24 -8.08 -0.31
N PHE A 79 -22.00 -7.02 0.02
CA PHE A 79 -21.48 -5.69 0.28
C PHE A 79 -20.36 -5.72 1.33
N LEU A 80 -20.63 -6.32 2.50
CA LEU A 80 -19.67 -6.34 3.60
C LEU A 80 -18.37 -7.07 3.22
N ARG A 81 -18.50 -8.16 2.46
CA ARG A 81 -17.34 -8.95 2.04
C ARG A 81 -16.53 -8.24 0.96
N LEU A 82 -17.17 -7.59 0.00
CA LEU A 82 -16.46 -6.78 -1.01
C LEU A 82 -15.77 -5.57 -0.36
N ALA A 83 -16.46 -4.82 0.50
CA ALA A 83 -15.87 -3.68 1.21
C ALA A 83 -14.70 -4.09 2.12
N GLY A 84 -14.83 -5.21 2.83
CA GLY A 84 -13.75 -5.80 3.62
C GLY A 84 -12.56 -6.22 2.76
N PHE A 85 -12.80 -6.91 1.65
CA PHE A 85 -11.76 -7.31 0.71
C PHE A 85 -11.00 -6.09 0.15
N VAL A 86 -11.69 -5.07 -0.35
CA VAL A 86 -11.05 -3.87 -0.92
C VAL A 86 -10.16 -3.17 0.11
N SER A 87 -10.60 -3.13 1.36
CA SER A 87 -9.85 -2.50 2.45
C SER A 87 -8.58 -3.29 2.79
N LEU A 88 -8.70 -4.61 2.99
CA LEU A 88 -7.58 -5.49 3.31
C LEU A 88 -6.59 -5.63 2.15
N GLN A 89 -7.09 -5.78 0.93
CA GLN A 89 -6.28 -5.91 -0.28
C GLN A 89 -5.47 -4.64 -0.55
N TYR A 90 -6.06 -3.46 -0.31
CA TYR A 90 -5.33 -2.20 -0.43
C TYR A 90 -4.22 -2.05 0.61
N PHE A 91 -4.51 -2.44 1.85
CA PHE A 91 -3.51 -2.49 2.90
C PHE A 91 -2.36 -3.43 2.52
N ALA A 92 -2.67 -4.65 2.05
CA ALA A 92 -1.68 -5.62 1.60
C ALA A 92 -0.83 -5.10 0.43
N CYS A 93 -1.43 -4.29 -0.43
CA CYS A 93 -0.77 -3.63 -1.56
C CYS A 93 -0.13 -2.27 -1.17
N VAL A 94 0.23 -2.08 0.10
CA VAL A 94 0.93 -0.90 0.64
C VAL A 94 0.21 0.40 0.27
N TRP A 95 -1.12 0.39 0.40
CA TRP A 95 -2.01 1.51 0.09
C TRP A 95 -1.80 2.08 -1.33
N GLY A 96 -1.35 1.27 -2.29
CA GLY A 96 -1.07 1.73 -3.65
C GLY A 96 -0.01 2.83 -3.74
N LEU A 97 0.83 3.00 -2.71
CA LEU A 97 1.82 4.07 -2.63
C LEU A 97 3.07 3.79 -3.47
N VAL A 98 3.26 2.55 -3.91
CA VAL A 98 4.46 2.16 -4.66
C VAL A 98 4.38 2.68 -6.09
N PRO A 99 5.39 3.42 -6.58
CA PRO A 99 5.38 3.97 -7.93
C PRO A 99 5.38 2.85 -8.98
N GLY A 100 4.69 3.08 -10.09
CA GLY A 100 4.58 2.11 -11.17
C GLY A 100 3.52 1.03 -10.95
N SER A 101 2.91 0.90 -9.76
CA SER A 101 1.93 -0.17 -9.48
C SER A 101 0.73 -0.22 -10.44
N LEU A 102 0.38 0.91 -11.09
CA LEU A 102 -0.72 0.98 -12.05
C LEU A 102 -0.28 1.15 -13.50
N THR A 103 0.95 1.57 -13.75
CA THR A 103 1.43 1.99 -15.08
C THR A 103 2.55 1.12 -15.62
N ASP A 104 3.13 0.26 -14.77
CA ASP A 104 4.19 -0.67 -15.10
C ASP A 104 3.68 -2.09 -14.84
N GLU A 105 3.52 -2.86 -15.91
CA GLU A 105 3.09 -4.26 -15.85
C GLU A 105 4.13 -5.15 -15.17
N GLY A 106 5.40 -4.77 -15.20
CA GLY A 106 6.50 -5.45 -14.51
C GLY A 106 6.60 -5.08 -13.03
N SER A 107 5.70 -4.24 -12.52
CA SER A 107 5.72 -3.85 -11.11
C SER A 107 5.36 -5.03 -10.21
N PRO A 108 6.11 -5.25 -9.12
CA PRO A 108 5.80 -6.27 -8.10
C PRO A 108 4.43 -6.04 -7.44
N PHE A 109 3.86 -4.84 -7.57
CA PHE A 109 2.57 -4.49 -6.99
C PHE A 109 1.43 -4.50 -8.03
N ASN A 110 1.72 -4.79 -9.30
CA ASN A 110 0.73 -4.72 -10.38
C ASN A 110 -0.48 -5.63 -10.13
N GLU A 111 -0.23 -6.90 -9.77
CA GLU A 111 -1.30 -7.88 -9.54
C GLU A 111 -2.17 -7.54 -8.33
N CYS A 112 -1.57 -7.16 -7.20
CA CYS A 112 -2.33 -6.72 -6.03
C CYS A 112 -3.12 -5.43 -6.30
N SER A 113 -2.61 -4.57 -7.20
CA SER A 113 -3.33 -3.39 -7.70
C SER A 113 -4.54 -3.75 -8.55
N HIS A 114 -4.44 -4.73 -9.44
CA HIS A 114 -5.59 -5.27 -10.16
C HIS A 114 -6.65 -5.77 -9.16
N ALA A 115 -6.24 -6.52 -8.14
CA ALA A 115 -7.15 -7.11 -7.16
C ALA A 115 -7.99 -6.07 -6.40
N TYR A 116 -7.38 -5.04 -5.78
CA TYR A 116 -8.19 -4.05 -5.03
C TYR A 116 -9.02 -3.13 -5.94
N LEU A 117 -8.56 -2.84 -7.17
CA LEU A 117 -9.33 -2.00 -8.10
C LEU A 117 -10.49 -2.77 -8.72
N ALA A 118 -10.29 -4.05 -9.07
CA ALA A 118 -11.38 -4.94 -9.46
C ALA A 118 -12.42 -5.08 -8.34
N GLY A 119 -11.95 -5.25 -7.10
CA GLY A 119 -12.83 -5.28 -5.93
C GLY A 119 -13.61 -3.97 -5.73
N ALA A 120 -12.97 -2.81 -5.91
CA ALA A 120 -13.66 -1.52 -5.81
C ALA A 120 -14.73 -1.35 -6.89
N ARG A 121 -14.44 -1.77 -8.13
CA ARG A 121 -15.40 -1.79 -9.23
C ARG A 121 -16.58 -2.72 -8.95
N ALA A 122 -16.31 -3.93 -8.43
CA ALA A 122 -17.35 -4.88 -8.05
C ALA A 122 -18.22 -4.36 -6.90
N LEU A 123 -17.62 -3.71 -5.89
CA LEU A 123 -18.36 -3.06 -4.80
C LEU A 123 -19.29 -1.97 -5.33
N LEU A 124 -18.81 -1.11 -6.25
CA LEU A 124 -19.64 -0.08 -6.86
C LEU A 124 -20.82 -0.67 -7.65
N ALA A 125 -20.56 -1.70 -8.45
CA ALA A 125 -21.60 -2.39 -9.20
C ALA A 125 -22.67 -2.96 -8.26
N HIS A 126 -22.25 -3.61 -7.16
CA HIS A 126 -23.18 -4.14 -6.17
C HIS A 126 -24.01 -3.04 -5.50
N MET A 127 -23.39 -1.94 -5.07
CA MET A 127 -24.10 -0.79 -4.49
C MET A 127 -25.14 -0.19 -5.45
N ALA A 128 -24.86 -0.18 -6.75
CA ALA A 128 -25.79 0.30 -7.77
C ALA A 128 -27.02 -0.60 -7.93
N GLU A 129 -26.95 -1.87 -7.54
CA GLU A 129 -28.06 -2.82 -7.59
C GLU A 129 -28.90 -2.83 -6.30
N MET A 130 -28.31 -2.46 -5.16
CA MET A 130 -28.97 -2.39 -3.84
C MET A 130 -30.09 -1.35 -3.78
N SER A 131 -31.20 -1.63 -3.10
CA SER A 131 -32.43 -0.82 -3.11
C SER A 131 -32.36 0.56 -2.45
N ASP A 132 -31.45 0.76 -1.50
CA ASP A 132 -31.39 1.93 -0.61
C ASP A 132 -30.39 3.02 -1.04
N GLY A 133 -29.48 2.72 -1.99
CA GLY A 133 -28.44 3.64 -2.47
C GLY A 133 -28.36 3.81 -3.99
N GLN A 134 -29.43 3.44 -4.71
CA GLN A 134 -29.39 3.34 -6.17
C GLN A 134 -28.98 4.63 -6.88
N SER A 135 -29.36 5.83 -6.42
CA SER A 135 -29.15 7.04 -7.22
C SER A 135 -27.68 7.48 -7.27
N ALA A 136 -27.00 7.54 -6.13
CA ALA A 136 -25.63 8.05 -6.06
C ALA A 136 -24.60 7.04 -6.59
N ALA A 137 -24.76 5.76 -6.27
CA ALA A 137 -23.90 4.70 -6.79
C ALA A 137 -24.07 4.53 -8.32
N LYS A 138 -25.31 4.53 -8.84
CA LYS A 138 -25.55 4.50 -10.30
C LYS A 138 -24.97 5.72 -10.99
N ALA A 139 -25.17 6.92 -10.44
CA ALA A 139 -24.60 8.14 -11.02
C ALA A 139 -23.06 8.11 -11.03
N LEU A 140 -22.42 7.55 -9.99
CA LEU A 140 -20.98 7.36 -9.97
C LEU A 140 -20.52 6.32 -11.01
N GLN A 141 -21.23 5.20 -11.11
CA GLN A 141 -20.95 4.16 -12.09
C GLN A 141 -21.09 4.68 -13.53
N GLU A 142 -22.13 5.47 -13.82
CA GLU A 142 -22.35 6.05 -15.14
C GLU A 142 -21.26 7.06 -15.53
N ARG A 143 -20.80 7.89 -14.58
CA ARG A 143 -19.65 8.78 -14.80
C ARG A 143 -18.38 8.00 -15.14
N ILE A 144 -18.08 6.95 -14.38
CA ILE A 144 -16.92 6.09 -14.63
C ILE A 144 -17.03 5.43 -16.02
N ASN A 145 -18.19 4.87 -16.36
CA ASN A 145 -18.43 4.23 -17.66
C ASN A 145 -18.27 5.23 -18.81
N THR A 146 -18.71 6.48 -18.62
CA THR A 146 -18.54 7.54 -19.61
C THR A 146 -17.06 7.84 -19.83
N GLU A 147 -16.26 7.96 -18.78
CA GLU A 147 -14.80 8.16 -18.90
C GLU A 147 -14.13 6.95 -19.56
N LEU A 148 -14.49 5.73 -19.18
CA LEU A 148 -13.97 4.51 -19.81
C LEU A 148 -14.31 4.43 -21.30
N SER A 149 -15.50 4.86 -21.70
CA SER A 149 -15.92 4.87 -23.11
C SER A 149 -15.25 5.97 -23.95
N SER A 150 -14.66 6.98 -23.30
CA SER A 150 -14.05 8.12 -23.99
C SER A 150 -12.68 7.83 -24.59
N ASP A 151 -12.00 6.76 -24.14
CA ASP A 151 -10.71 6.34 -24.67
C ASP A 151 -10.64 4.81 -24.84
N PRO A 152 -10.63 4.30 -26.09
CA PRO A 152 -10.55 2.87 -26.37
C PRO A 152 -9.24 2.23 -25.90
N ALA A 153 -8.19 3.02 -25.57
CA ALA A 153 -6.98 2.50 -24.95
C ALA A 153 -7.25 1.85 -23.59
N PHE A 154 -8.37 2.17 -22.94
CA PHE A 154 -8.74 1.57 -21.66
C PHE A 154 -9.18 0.10 -21.73
N GLY A 155 -9.52 -0.40 -22.92
CA GLY A 155 -9.92 -1.79 -23.15
C GLY A 155 -8.75 -2.78 -23.33
N ALA A 156 -7.50 -2.32 -23.26
CA ALA A 156 -6.34 -3.20 -23.37
C ALA A 156 -6.27 -4.17 -22.17
N ILE A 157 -6.37 -5.48 -22.46
CA ILE A 157 -6.27 -6.57 -21.48
C ILE A 157 -4.79 -6.95 -21.32
N CYS A 158 -4.25 -6.78 -20.11
CA CYS A 158 -2.92 -7.26 -19.72
C CYS A 158 -2.98 -8.76 -19.34
N SER A 159 -1.83 -9.46 -19.33
CA SER A 159 -1.75 -10.88 -18.94
C SER A 159 -2.34 -11.19 -17.56
N ASN A 160 -2.16 -10.30 -16.57
CA ASN A 160 -2.72 -10.42 -15.22
C ASN A 160 -4.21 -10.01 -15.13
N SER A 161 -4.76 -9.45 -16.21
CA SER A 161 -6.11 -8.90 -16.30
C SER A 161 -7.15 -9.91 -16.80
N ALA A 162 -6.73 -11.14 -17.14
CA ALA A 162 -7.62 -12.16 -17.67
C ALA A 162 -8.23 -13.08 -16.59
N GLU A 163 -7.78 -13.00 -15.33
CA GLU A 163 -8.16 -13.93 -14.28
C GLU A 163 -9.15 -13.31 -13.27
N THR A 164 -10.17 -14.09 -12.89
CA THR A 164 -11.17 -13.69 -11.89
C THR A 164 -10.53 -13.71 -10.50
N PHE A 165 -10.71 -12.65 -9.72
CA PHE A 165 -10.23 -12.59 -8.34
C PHE A 165 -11.22 -13.23 -7.38
N ASP A 166 -10.76 -13.68 -6.22
CA ASP A 166 -11.59 -14.23 -5.14
C ASP A 166 -11.46 -13.36 -3.88
N SER A 167 -12.58 -12.81 -3.40
CA SER A 167 -12.59 -12.01 -2.16
C SER A 167 -12.18 -12.78 -0.90
N GLY A 168 -12.11 -14.12 -0.97
CA GLY A 168 -11.60 -14.99 0.08
C GLY A 168 -10.08 -15.11 0.14
N VAL A 169 -9.34 -14.53 -0.80
CA VAL A 169 -7.87 -14.67 -0.90
C VAL A 169 -7.23 -13.30 -1.11
N ILE A 170 -6.22 -12.98 -0.31
CA ILE A 170 -5.41 -11.76 -0.48
C ILE A 170 -4.29 -12.02 -1.47
N VAL A 171 -4.18 -11.15 -2.48
CA VAL A 171 -3.10 -11.12 -3.46
C VAL A 171 -1.94 -10.31 -2.91
N TRP A 172 -0.79 -10.93 -2.68
CA TRP A 172 0.39 -10.24 -2.16
C TRP A 172 1.24 -9.64 -3.29
N PRO A 173 2.03 -8.59 -3.01
CA PRO A 173 3.06 -8.16 -3.94
C PRO A 173 4.07 -9.28 -4.22
N ASP A 174 4.65 -9.30 -5.41
CA ASP A 174 5.78 -10.18 -5.73
C ASP A 174 7.06 -9.63 -5.07
N TRP A 175 7.27 -10.04 -3.83
CA TRP A 175 8.47 -9.69 -3.06
C TRP A 175 9.77 -10.23 -3.69
N GLY A 176 9.69 -11.24 -4.56
CA GLY A 176 10.84 -11.82 -5.24
C GLY A 176 11.49 -10.82 -6.21
N ILE A 177 10.70 -10.02 -6.91
CA ILE A 177 11.18 -9.00 -7.84
C ILE A 177 11.17 -7.57 -7.26
N ALA A 178 10.62 -7.39 -6.05
CA ALA A 178 10.55 -6.09 -5.38
C ALA A 178 11.90 -5.39 -5.19
N PHE A 179 12.94 -6.17 -4.93
CA PHE A 179 14.31 -5.65 -4.73
C PHE A 179 15.07 -5.41 -6.03
N THR A 180 14.54 -5.84 -7.17
CA THR A 180 15.12 -5.62 -8.50
C THR A 180 14.34 -4.61 -9.34
N HIS A 181 13.12 -4.25 -8.93
CA HIS A 181 12.29 -3.26 -9.61
C HIS A 181 12.75 -1.83 -9.28
N SER A 182 13.34 -1.15 -10.26
CA SER A 182 14.01 0.14 -10.08
C SER A 182 13.13 1.22 -9.42
N PRO A 183 11.87 1.46 -9.83
CA PRO A 183 11.01 2.43 -9.15
C PRO A 183 10.78 2.12 -7.67
N THR A 184 10.58 0.84 -7.33
CA THR A 184 10.37 0.40 -5.94
C THR A 184 11.62 0.60 -5.10
N VAL A 185 12.79 0.21 -5.62
CA VAL A 185 14.08 0.40 -4.93
C VAL A 185 14.37 1.88 -4.70
N LEU A 186 14.12 2.72 -5.71
CA LEU A 186 14.30 4.18 -5.59
C LEU A 186 13.40 4.77 -4.50
N MET A 187 12.11 4.41 -4.47
CA MET A 187 11.20 4.85 -3.41
C MET A 187 11.69 4.43 -2.02
N LEU A 188 12.05 3.16 -1.84
CA LEU A 188 12.53 2.64 -0.56
C LEU A 188 13.83 3.32 -0.11
N SER A 189 14.75 3.54 -1.04
CA SER A 189 16.00 4.27 -0.77
C SER A 189 15.75 5.72 -0.36
N GLY A 190 14.82 6.41 -1.04
CA GLY A 190 14.44 7.78 -0.71
C GLY A 190 13.80 7.90 0.67
N LEU A 191 12.86 7.02 1.00
CA LEU A 191 12.25 6.97 2.34
C LEU A 191 13.28 6.68 3.43
N SER A 192 14.22 5.75 3.16
CA SER A 192 15.31 5.42 4.09
C SER A 192 16.22 6.63 4.32
N ALA A 193 16.59 7.35 3.26
CA ALA A 193 17.39 8.57 3.37
C ALA A 193 16.68 9.66 4.19
N LEU A 194 15.40 9.89 3.94
CA LEU A 194 14.60 10.86 4.70
C LEU A 194 14.51 10.50 6.19
N ALA A 195 14.32 9.21 6.52
CA ALA A 195 14.29 8.75 7.91
C ALA A 195 15.64 8.99 8.62
N VAL A 196 16.75 8.70 7.94
CA VAL A 196 18.11 8.95 8.48
C VAL A 196 18.34 10.44 8.71
N ILE A 197 17.98 11.29 7.75
CA ILE A 197 18.10 12.75 7.87
C ILE A 197 17.23 13.27 9.03
N GLY A 198 16.00 12.78 9.17
CA GLY A 198 15.10 13.15 10.26
C GLY A 198 15.68 12.79 11.63
N LEU A 199 16.16 11.56 11.80
CA LEU A 199 16.79 11.10 13.03
C LEU A 199 18.06 11.90 13.37
N TRP A 200 18.89 12.18 12.36
CA TRP A 200 20.10 12.97 12.53
C TRP A 200 19.79 14.42 12.95
N SER A 201 18.79 15.03 12.33
CA SER A 201 18.33 16.38 12.66
C SER A 201 17.80 16.47 14.10
N LEU A 202 17.00 15.50 14.52
CA LEU A 202 16.52 15.40 15.90
C LEU A 202 17.69 15.27 16.89
N HIS A 203 18.64 14.37 16.61
CA HIS A 203 19.83 14.19 17.44
C HIS A 203 20.64 15.48 17.58
N PHE A 204 20.84 16.20 16.47
CA PHE A 204 21.55 17.48 16.46
C PHE A 204 20.84 18.54 17.32
N ILE A 205 19.52 18.70 17.16
CA ILE A 205 18.71 19.64 17.95
C ILE A 205 18.77 19.30 19.45
N PHE A 206 18.63 18.03 19.81
CA PHE A 206 18.73 17.60 21.21
C PHE A 206 20.12 17.89 21.82
N ASN A 207 21.19 17.69 21.05
CA ASN A 207 22.54 18.01 21.50
C ASN A 207 22.76 19.51 21.68
N LEU A 208 22.24 20.35 20.79
CA LEU A 208 22.29 21.81 20.94
C LEU A 208 21.56 22.27 22.22
N LYS A 209 20.36 21.75 22.47
CA LYS A 209 19.59 22.08 23.69
C LYS A 209 20.31 21.63 24.97
N ARG A 210 20.94 20.45 24.97
CA ARG A 210 21.79 19.98 26.08
C ARG A 210 23.00 20.89 26.32
N ARG A 211 23.65 21.39 25.27
CA ARG A 211 24.77 22.33 25.40
C ARG A 211 24.33 23.68 25.96
N ALA A 212 23.19 24.22 25.49
CA ALA A 212 22.64 25.48 25.98
C ALA A 212 22.25 25.41 27.48
N THR A 213 21.57 24.34 27.90
CA THR A 213 21.21 24.11 29.32
C THR A 213 22.42 23.91 30.23
N ARG A 214 23.52 23.32 29.72
CA ARG A 214 24.76 23.19 30.49
C ARG A 214 25.49 24.52 30.64
N ALA A 215 25.45 25.39 29.63
CA ALA A 215 26.06 26.71 29.66
C ALA A 215 25.35 27.67 30.64
N SER A 216 24.01 27.62 30.72
CA SER A 216 23.26 28.43 31.68
C SER A 216 23.50 28.06 33.15
N ASN A 217 23.88 26.81 33.44
CA ASN A 217 24.16 26.33 34.80
C ASN A 217 25.60 26.62 35.27
N LEU A 218 26.46 27.18 34.42
CA LEU A 218 27.87 27.46 34.71
C LEU A 218 28.14 28.95 34.99
N ILE A 219 27.12 29.80 35.00
CA ILE A 219 27.21 31.22 35.40
C ILE A 219 26.61 31.33 36.82
N PRO A 220 27.42 31.27 37.90
CA PRO A 220 26.94 31.64 39.21
C PRO A 220 26.76 33.16 39.28
N PHE A 221 25.66 33.61 39.88
CA PHE A 221 25.50 34.99 40.35
C PHE A 221 26.44 35.27 41.54
#